data_AF-A0A7Y0E292-F1
#
_entry.id   AF-A0A7Y0E292-F1
#
_cell.length_a   1.000
_cell.length_b   1.000
_cell.length_c   1.000
_cell.angle_alpha   90.00
_cell.angle_beta   90.00
_cell.angle_gamma   90.00
#
_symmetry.space_group_name_H-M   'P 1'
#
loop_
_entity.id
_entity.type
_entity.pdbx_description
1 polymer ?
#
loop_
_entity_poly.entity_id
_entity_poly.type
_entity_poly.pdbx_seq_one_letter_code
_entity_poly.pdbx_strand_id
1 'polypeptide(L)'
;MKQEDCVLTPKIGVGPIRFGQPIDVLNDITGFEKVDPDEWSKDYEWYECIQCDLDVYGDGNGKIETIGCDETLILDGKNLIGVTLNELEGFLRLKGQRFSDGDEMADGSIVTGYLFEPLGLRAWVTEEERVESIMVDDGDYED
;
A
#
# COMPACT_ATOMS: atom_id res chain seq x y z
N MET A 1 -4.95 1.70 -15.44
CA MET A 1 -5.31 0.39 -14.84
C MET A 1 -6.70 0.50 -14.22
N LYS A 2 -7.47 -0.57 -14.03
CA LYS A 2 -8.75 -0.45 -13.34
C LYS A 2 -8.60 -0.83 -11.87
N GLN A 3 -9.44 -0.26 -11.00
CA GLN A 3 -9.49 -0.62 -9.57
C GLN A 3 -9.65 -2.15 -9.35
N GLU A 4 -10.41 -2.82 -10.22
CA GLU A 4 -10.62 -4.29 -10.17
C GLU A 4 -9.33 -5.11 -10.41
N ASP A 5 -8.26 -4.49 -10.93
CA ASP A 5 -6.98 -5.13 -11.19
C ASP A 5 -6.02 -5.08 -9.98
N CYS A 6 -6.36 -4.40 -8.89
CA CYS A 6 -5.52 -4.23 -7.68
C CYS A 6 -5.48 -5.50 -6.80
N VAL A 7 -5.15 -6.65 -7.39
CA VAL A 7 -5.11 -7.95 -6.71
C VAL A 7 -3.78 -8.15 -6.01
N LEU A 8 -3.81 -8.31 -4.69
CA LEU A 8 -2.65 -8.61 -3.87
C LEU A 8 -2.17 -10.05 -4.13
N THR A 9 -0.90 -10.18 -4.49
CA THR A 9 -0.15 -11.42 -4.33
C THR A 9 0.92 -11.17 -3.25
N PRO A 10 0.74 -11.69 -2.02
CA PRO A 10 1.63 -11.36 -0.91
C PRO A 10 3.10 -11.62 -1.24
N LYS A 11 3.98 -10.70 -0.83
CA LYS A 11 5.43 -10.72 -1.10
C LYS A 11 5.84 -10.78 -2.57
N ILE A 12 4.91 -10.55 -3.48
CA ILE A 12 5.14 -10.54 -4.94
C ILE A 12 4.76 -9.19 -5.53
N GLY A 13 3.62 -8.63 -5.13
CA GLY A 13 3.17 -7.30 -5.55
C GLY A 13 1.65 -7.20 -5.71
N VAL A 14 1.19 -6.18 -6.44
CA VAL A 14 -0.22 -5.86 -6.65
C VAL A 14 -0.52 -5.77 -8.14
N GLY A 15 -1.52 -6.51 -8.62
CA GLY A 15 -1.96 -6.47 -10.02
C GLY A 15 -0.83 -6.86 -10.99
N PRO A 16 -0.41 -6.00 -11.94
CA PRO A 16 0.75 -6.23 -12.81
C PRO A 16 2.10 -5.81 -12.19
N ILE A 17 2.07 -5.09 -11.06
CA ILE A 17 3.24 -4.47 -10.41
C ILE A 17 3.94 -5.52 -9.55
N ARG A 18 5.27 -5.65 -9.65
CA ARG A 18 6.04 -6.61 -8.85
C ARG A 18 7.16 -5.93 -8.10
N PHE A 19 7.38 -6.37 -6.86
CA PHE A 19 8.53 -5.95 -6.07
C PHE A 19 9.85 -6.35 -6.75
N GLY A 20 10.88 -5.52 -6.57
CA GLY A 20 12.22 -5.70 -7.12
C GLY A 20 12.37 -5.44 -8.62
N GLN A 21 11.28 -5.17 -9.35
CA GLN A 21 11.34 -4.68 -10.72
C GLN A 21 11.83 -3.23 -10.75
N PRO A 22 12.51 -2.79 -11.83
CA PRO A 22 12.79 -1.36 -12.02
C PRO A 22 11.49 -0.55 -11.96
N ILE A 23 11.48 0.58 -11.27
CA ILE A 23 10.26 1.40 -11.13
C ILE A 23 9.89 2.12 -12.42
N ASP A 24 10.86 2.36 -13.31
CA ASP A 24 10.62 2.98 -14.60
C ASP A 24 9.77 2.14 -15.57
N VAL A 25 9.54 0.85 -15.27
CA VAL A 25 8.57 0.01 -16.00
C VAL A 25 7.14 0.57 -15.93
N LEU A 26 6.83 1.38 -14.92
CA LEU A 26 5.52 2.02 -14.77
C LEU A 26 5.24 3.03 -15.89
N ASN A 27 6.26 3.58 -16.54
CA ASN A 27 6.09 4.46 -17.71
C ASN A 27 5.36 3.75 -18.87
N ASP A 28 5.47 2.42 -18.94
CA ASP A 28 4.83 1.60 -19.97
C ASP A 28 3.42 1.11 -19.54
N ILE A 29 3.03 1.33 -18.29
CA ILE A 29 1.72 0.92 -17.76
C ILE A 29 0.74 2.09 -17.84
N THR A 30 -0.32 1.91 -18.62
CA THR A 30 -1.34 2.96 -18.79
C THR A 30 -1.99 3.35 -17.46
N GLY A 31 -1.95 4.65 -17.18
CA GLY A 31 -2.60 5.26 -16.01
C GLY A 31 -1.64 5.61 -14.88
N PHE A 32 -0.36 5.22 -14.97
CA PHE A 32 0.67 5.69 -14.06
C PHE A 32 1.32 6.98 -14.58
N GLU A 33 1.55 7.92 -13.66
CA GLU A 33 2.28 9.15 -13.89
C GLU A 33 3.38 9.27 -12.83
N LYS A 34 4.59 9.69 -13.26
CA LYS A 34 5.68 9.95 -12.31
C LYS A 34 5.36 11.21 -11.53
N VAL A 35 5.45 11.15 -10.21
CA VAL A 35 5.23 12.31 -9.35
C VAL A 35 6.56 13.02 -9.14
N ASP A 36 6.53 14.36 -9.26
CA ASP A 36 7.69 15.19 -8.94
C ASP A 36 7.93 15.13 -7.42
N PRO A 37 9.13 14.74 -6.97
CA PRO A 37 9.39 14.58 -5.55
C PRO A 37 9.33 15.92 -4.82
N ASP A 38 8.74 15.89 -3.63
CA ASP A 38 8.73 17.00 -2.68
C ASP A 38 9.92 16.92 -1.70
N GLU A 39 9.96 17.80 -0.69
CA GLU A 39 11.04 17.79 0.31
C GLU A 39 11.11 16.48 1.12
N TRP A 40 9.99 15.76 1.25
CA TRP A 40 9.87 14.54 2.04
C TRP A 40 10.18 13.28 1.22
N SER A 41 9.98 13.34 -0.09
CA SER A 41 10.14 12.22 -1.04
C SER A 41 11.33 12.38 -1.98
N LYS A 42 12.20 13.39 -1.80
CA LYS A 42 13.37 13.67 -2.66
C LYS A 42 14.32 12.50 -2.92
N ASP A 43 14.36 11.54 -2.00
CA ASP A 43 15.27 10.39 -2.04
C ASP A 43 14.60 9.13 -2.64
N TYR A 44 13.33 9.25 -3.05
CA TYR A 44 12.52 8.14 -3.56
C TYR A 44 11.96 8.47 -4.94
N GLU A 45 11.89 7.47 -5.82
CA GLU A 45 11.07 7.57 -7.02
C GLU A 45 9.63 7.19 -6.68
N TRP A 46 8.68 8.01 -7.10
CA TRP A 46 7.26 7.82 -6.82
C TRP A 46 6.45 7.97 -8.11
N TYR A 47 5.51 7.04 -8.30
CA TYR A 47 4.49 7.08 -9.35
C TYR A 47 3.11 6.93 -8.73
N GLU A 48 2.14 7.65 -9.28
CA GLU A 48 0.74 7.55 -8.89
C GLU A 48 -0.10 6.98 -10.05
N CYS A 49 -1.12 6.20 -9.72
CA CYS A 49 -2.18 5.80 -10.65
C CYS A 49 -3.49 6.44 -10.22
N ILE A 50 -3.80 7.62 -10.77
CA ILE A 50 -5.03 8.37 -10.48
C ILE A 50 -6.31 7.54 -10.77
N GLN A 51 -6.24 6.60 -11.73
CA GLN A 51 -7.40 5.77 -12.08
C GLN A 51 -7.73 4.69 -11.04
N CYS A 52 -6.76 4.37 -10.19
CA CYS A 52 -6.83 3.23 -9.30
C CYS A 52 -6.39 3.52 -7.86
N ASP A 53 -6.08 4.79 -7.56
CA ASP A 53 -5.60 5.32 -6.29
C ASP A 53 -4.53 4.44 -5.66
N LEU A 54 -3.50 4.19 -6.49
CA LEU A 54 -2.29 3.49 -6.08
C LEU A 54 -1.09 4.42 -6.16
N ASP A 55 -0.29 4.36 -5.12
CA ASP A 55 1.04 4.95 -5.09
C ASP A 55 2.10 3.85 -5.15
N VAL A 56 3.15 4.04 -5.94
CA VAL A 56 4.24 3.08 -6.06
C VAL A 56 5.55 3.79 -5.78
N TYR A 57 6.31 3.25 -4.85
CA TYR A 57 7.56 3.81 -4.37
C TYR A 57 8.73 2.89 -4.69
N GLY A 58 9.81 3.51 -5.15
CA GLY A 58 11.06 2.84 -5.48
C GLY A 58 12.08 2.97 -4.35
N ASP A 59 12.87 1.93 -4.14
CA ASP A 59 14.06 1.96 -3.28
C ASP A 59 15.12 2.95 -3.82
N GLY A 60 16.17 3.18 -3.04
CA GLY A 60 17.31 4.01 -3.44
C GLY A 60 18.11 3.48 -4.66
N ASN A 61 17.75 2.31 -5.20
CA ASN A 61 18.31 1.71 -6.41
C ASN A 61 17.35 1.76 -7.61
N GLY A 62 16.20 2.43 -7.48
CA GLY A 62 15.20 2.55 -8.53
C GLY A 62 14.38 1.28 -8.77
N LYS A 63 14.19 0.44 -7.76
CA LYS A 63 13.35 -0.77 -7.80
C LYS A 63 12.11 -0.61 -6.94
N ILE A 64 11.00 -1.16 -7.38
CA ILE A 64 9.73 -1.11 -6.64
C ILE A 64 9.88 -1.85 -5.30
N GLU A 65 9.61 -1.14 -4.20
CA GLU A 65 9.72 -1.64 -2.83
C GLU A 65 8.37 -1.58 -2.10
N THR A 66 7.59 -0.52 -2.33
CA THR A 66 6.31 -0.30 -1.64
C THR A 66 5.21 0.07 -2.63
N ILE A 67 3.99 -0.41 -2.37
CA ILE A 67 2.76 -0.05 -3.08
C ILE A 67 1.71 0.40 -2.06
N GLY A 68 1.33 1.68 -2.09
CA GLY A 68 0.22 2.25 -1.33
C GLY A 68 -1.11 2.05 -2.05
N CYS A 69 -2.15 1.71 -1.30
CA CYS A 69 -3.50 1.47 -1.81
C CYS A 69 -4.53 2.18 -0.92
N ASP A 70 -5.27 3.15 -1.46
CA ASP A 70 -6.21 3.98 -0.69
C ASP A 70 -7.68 3.64 -0.95
N GLU A 71 -8.03 3.12 -2.12
CA GLU A 71 -9.42 2.74 -2.43
C GLU A 71 -9.64 1.23 -2.58
N THR A 72 -8.69 0.53 -3.22
CA THR A 72 -8.87 -0.87 -3.59
C THR A 72 -7.61 -1.70 -3.41
N LEU A 73 -7.72 -2.77 -2.62
CA LEU A 73 -6.75 -3.86 -2.55
C LEU A 73 -7.50 -5.17 -2.40
N ILE A 74 -7.46 -6.02 -3.43
CA ILE A 74 -8.23 -7.26 -3.49
C ILE A 74 -7.40 -8.45 -3.05
N LEU A 75 -7.87 -9.21 -2.05
CA LEU A 75 -7.35 -10.53 -1.69
C LEU A 75 -8.50 -11.54 -1.60
N ASP A 76 -8.36 -12.66 -2.30
CA ASP A 76 -9.39 -13.72 -2.38
C ASP A 76 -10.80 -13.18 -2.71
N GLY A 77 -10.85 -12.21 -3.64
CA GLY A 77 -12.09 -11.59 -4.13
C GLY A 77 -12.75 -10.61 -3.16
N LYS A 78 -12.07 -10.20 -2.07
CA LYS A 78 -12.56 -9.18 -1.14
C LYS A 78 -11.68 -7.94 -1.20
N ASN A 79 -12.30 -6.76 -1.19
CA ASN A 79 -11.57 -5.52 -0.95
C ASN A 79 -11.19 -5.45 0.53
N LEU A 80 -9.91 -5.19 0.80
CA LEU A 80 -9.36 -5.03 2.15
C LEU A 80 -9.47 -3.59 2.66
N ILE A 81 -9.77 -2.63 1.78
CA ILE A 81 -9.99 -1.23 2.13
C ILE A 81 -11.45 -1.02 2.56
N GLY A 82 -11.66 -0.16 3.57
CA GLY A 82 -12.96 0.23 4.10
C GLY A 82 -13.62 -0.78 5.04
N VAL A 83 -13.06 -1.99 5.18
CA VAL A 83 -13.50 -3.00 6.15
C VAL A 83 -13.04 -2.63 7.55
N THR A 84 -13.64 -3.25 8.56
CA THR A 84 -13.15 -3.08 9.94
C THR A 84 -11.86 -3.86 10.17
N LEU A 85 -11.03 -3.46 11.14
CA LEU A 85 -9.83 -4.19 11.53
C LEU A 85 -10.13 -5.66 11.86
N ASN A 86 -11.23 -5.94 12.57
CA ASN A 86 -11.64 -7.31 12.89
C ASN A 86 -11.99 -8.13 11.64
N GLU A 87 -12.64 -7.53 10.64
CA GLU A 87 -12.91 -8.19 9.36
C GLU A 87 -11.62 -8.45 8.60
N LEU A 88 -10.71 -7.46 8.56
CA LEU A 88 -9.38 -7.61 7.95
C LEU A 88 -8.63 -8.78 8.59
N GLU A 89 -8.51 -8.82 9.91
CA GLU A 89 -7.87 -9.91 10.66
C GLU A 89 -8.54 -11.26 10.39
N GLY A 90 -9.87 -11.27 10.22
CA GLY A 90 -10.63 -12.46 9.85
C GLY A 90 -10.34 -12.94 8.43
N PHE A 91 -10.18 -12.03 7.47
CA PHE A 91 -9.83 -12.35 6.08
C PHE A 91 -8.40 -12.85 5.96
N LEU A 92 -7.46 -12.17 6.63
CA LEU A 92 -6.03 -12.51 6.61
C LEU A 92 -5.70 -13.71 7.50
N ARG A 93 -6.61 -14.07 8.44
CA ARG A 93 -6.39 -15.08 9.49
C ARG A 93 -5.13 -14.79 10.32
N LEU A 94 -4.87 -13.51 10.52
CA LEU A 94 -3.72 -12.98 11.24
C LEU A 94 -4.19 -11.85 12.17
N LYS A 95 -3.49 -11.65 13.28
CA LYS A 95 -3.69 -10.48 14.13
C LYS A 95 -2.70 -9.40 13.75
N GLY A 96 -3.18 -8.17 13.64
CA GLY A 96 -2.33 -7.02 13.35
C GLY A 96 -1.51 -6.64 14.58
N GLN A 97 -0.22 -6.42 14.41
CA GLN A 97 0.63 -5.82 15.44
C GLN A 97 0.59 -4.30 15.28
N ARG A 98 0.05 -3.60 16.28
CA ARG A 98 0.08 -2.13 16.27
C ARG A 98 1.54 -1.63 16.27
N PHE A 99 1.85 -0.67 15.39
CA PHE A 99 3.19 -0.09 15.26
C PHE A 99 3.22 1.45 15.34
N SER A 100 2.10 2.13 15.10
CA SER A 100 1.98 3.58 15.31
C SER A 100 0.72 3.91 16.13
N ASP A 101 0.78 5.06 16.82
CA ASP A 101 -0.33 5.60 17.61
C ASP A 101 -0.68 7.01 17.08
N GLY A 102 -1.79 7.10 16.35
CA GLY A 102 -2.42 8.39 16.03
C GLY A 102 -1.63 9.26 15.06
N ASP A 103 -1.33 8.73 13.87
CA ASP A 103 -0.79 9.54 12.78
C ASP A 103 -1.90 10.45 12.23
N GLU A 104 -1.61 11.75 12.10
CA GLU A 104 -2.54 12.71 11.50
C GLU A 104 -2.39 12.69 9.98
N MET A 105 -3.49 12.38 9.29
CA MET A 105 -3.57 12.42 7.83
C MET A 105 -3.72 13.87 7.32
N ALA A 106 -3.52 14.08 6.02
CA ALA A 106 -3.61 15.41 5.42
C ALA A 106 -5.00 16.07 5.55
N ASP A 107 -6.06 15.29 5.72
CA ASP A 107 -7.43 15.77 5.93
C ASP A 107 -7.75 16.02 7.43
N GLY A 108 -6.79 15.80 8.32
CA GLY A 108 -6.92 15.94 9.77
C GLY A 108 -7.52 14.71 10.47
N SER A 109 -7.74 13.61 9.75
CA SER A 109 -8.12 12.33 10.36
C SER A 109 -6.95 11.77 11.19
N ILE A 110 -7.27 10.99 12.23
CA ILE A 110 -6.28 10.32 13.05
C ILE A 110 -6.39 8.82 12.81
N VAL A 111 -5.27 8.21 12.44
CA VAL A 111 -5.19 6.78 12.12
C VAL A 111 -4.16 6.07 12.99
N THR A 112 -4.38 4.78 13.20
CA THR A 112 -3.48 3.87 13.91
C THR A 112 -2.91 2.85 12.92
N GLY A 113 -1.59 2.67 12.92
CA GLY A 113 -0.89 1.69 12.08
C GLY A 113 -0.89 0.28 12.67
N TYR A 114 -1.25 -0.71 11.86
CA TYR A 114 -1.20 -2.15 12.16
C TYR A 114 -0.37 -2.90 11.11
N LEU A 115 0.57 -3.71 11.58
CA LEU A 115 1.48 -4.53 10.76
C LEU A 115 0.99 -5.98 10.71
N PHE A 116 0.92 -6.53 9.50
CA PHE A 116 0.70 -7.94 9.20
C PHE A 116 1.95 -8.50 8.51
N GLU A 117 3.03 -8.57 9.28
CA GLU A 117 4.39 -8.89 8.84
C GLU A 117 4.49 -10.12 7.90
N PRO A 118 3.79 -11.27 8.14
CA PRO A 118 3.89 -12.41 7.23
C PRO A 118 3.44 -12.13 5.79
N LEU A 119 2.68 -11.05 5.57
CA LEU A 119 2.16 -10.65 4.27
C LEU A 119 2.83 -9.39 3.71
N GLY A 120 3.69 -8.72 4.48
CA GLY A 120 4.27 -7.44 4.09
C GLY A 120 3.21 -6.33 4.02
N LEU A 121 2.24 -6.29 4.94
CA LEU A 121 1.17 -5.29 4.91
C LEU A 121 1.21 -4.39 6.14
N ARG A 122 1.12 -3.08 5.91
CA ARG A 122 0.84 -2.07 6.93
C ARG A 122 -0.51 -1.44 6.62
N ALA A 123 -1.43 -1.47 7.57
CA ALA A 123 -2.76 -0.88 7.44
C ALA A 123 -2.91 0.33 8.36
N TRP A 124 -3.43 1.43 7.85
CA TRP A 124 -3.83 2.59 8.65
C TRP A 124 -5.32 2.52 8.92
N VAL A 125 -5.67 2.57 10.20
CA VAL A 125 -7.02 2.31 10.68
C VAL A 125 -7.53 3.52 11.47
N THR A 126 -8.67 4.05 11.06
CA THR A 126 -9.38 5.15 11.72
C THR A 126 -9.77 4.81 13.16
N GLU A 127 -10.13 5.82 13.96
CA GLU A 127 -10.70 5.63 15.30
C GLU A 127 -12.01 4.80 15.29
N GLU A 128 -12.74 4.78 14.17
CA GLU A 128 -13.93 3.94 13.96
C GLU A 128 -13.59 2.48 13.57
N GLU A 129 -12.32 2.09 13.71
CA GLU A 129 -11.76 0.78 13.37
C GLU A 129 -11.85 0.41 11.88
N ARG A 130 -12.04 1.38 10.98
CA ARG A 130 -12.05 1.13 9.52
C ARG A 130 -10.67 1.30 8.93
N VAL A 131 -10.30 0.37 8.05
CA VAL A 131 -9.09 0.43 7.23
C VAL A 131 -9.26 1.54 6.20
N GLU A 132 -8.40 2.55 6.27
CA GLU A 132 -8.38 3.69 5.37
C GLU A 132 -7.44 3.44 4.20
N SER A 133 -6.22 2.99 4.49
CA SER A 133 -5.22 2.66 3.47
C SER A 133 -4.38 1.46 3.87
N ILE A 134 -3.75 0.83 2.88
CA ILE A 134 -2.79 -0.25 3.08
C ILE A 134 -1.54 0.02 2.24
N MET A 135 -0.37 -0.04 2.87
CA MET A 135 0.90 -0.21 2.17
C MET A 135 1.28 -1.68 2.11
N VAL A 136 1.69 -2.12 0.93
CA VAL A 136 2.25 -3.44 0.66
C VAL A 136 3.74 -3.28 0.40
N ASP A 137 4.56 -3.94 1.19
CA ASP A 137 6.02 -3.92 1.08
C ASP A 137 6.55 -5.28 0.61
N ASP A 138 7.77 -5.29 0.08
CA ASP A 138 8.45 -6.52 -0.37
C ASP A 138 8.75 -7.52 0.78
N GLY A 139 8.67 -7.05 2.03
CA GLY A 139 8.64 -7.87 3.23
C GLY A 139 9.94 -7.92 4.02
N ASP A 140 10.92 -7.08 3.70
CA ASP A 140 12.16 -6.93 4.48
C ASP A 140 12.04 -5.79 5.49
N TYR A 141 11.26 -6.01 6.56
CA TYR A 141 11.37 -5.16 7.76
C TYR A 141 12.57 -5.65 8.59
N GLU A 142 13.78 -5.30 8.17
CA GLU A 142 14.96 -5.49 9.03
C GLU A 142 14.97 -4.40 10.13
N ASP A 143 14.91 -4.84 11.39
CA ASP A 143 15.14 -4.01 12.60
C ASP A 143 16.52 -3.32 12.61
#